data_AF-A0A2D5AEJ4-F1
#
_entry.id   AF-A0A2D5AEJ4-F1
#
_cell.length_a   1.000
_cell.length_b   1.000
_cell.length_c   1.000
_cell.angle_alpha   90.00
_cell.angle_beta   90.00
_cell.angle_gamma   90.00
#
_symmetry.space_group_name_H-M   'P 1'
#
loop_
_entity.id
_entity.type
_entity.pdbx_description
1 polymer ?
#
loop_
_entity_poly.entity_id
_entity_poly.type
_entity_poly.pdbx_seq_one_letter_code
_entity_poly.pdbx_strand_id
1 'polypeptide(L)'
;MLWACVTTAAAQLCTINGVIEDALTGEPLIGAYVKSGNAVVATDFDGVFAMPVPKGVATLEVSYIGYASQVRQVECEGASTSVRFRMETLIMEEAVVSADVVISRKTPVAFTNVLPAQIQEELAGRDLPLVLNTTPGVYATQQGGGDGDARVTIRGFDQTNLAVMVDGVPMNDMENGWVYWSNWAGLDLVVRTTQVQRGLGASKLAIPSVGGTINILTGGDESANGSINYQAEMGSYGYYRNSLSGVFGNQDKGFLHFVGSYKSNQGFADGLESEAYAYYLKGRKTVGNHNLSFTTFGAPQRHGQRSYQMQLYEYDTDLAQRLISDEGQASVDEYNEVVDGLSETSIVNRGRSFNEFMVNYQEVFYNYNEETGQVDTTFGDMRRYNPRQNQYFKPIVTVRDVWSLSDKSTLTTTAYASFGSGGG
;
A
#
# COMPACT_ATOMS: atom_id res chain seq x y z
N MET A 1 61.67 25.13 21.48
CA MET A 1 60.47 24.40 21.00
C MET A 1 59.51 24.25 22.17
N LEU A 2 58.50 25.11 22.25
CA LEU A 2 57.42 24.98 23.23
C LEU A 2 56.41 23.99 22.63
N TRP A 3 56.25 22.81 23.25
CA TRP A 3 55.22 21.84 22.87
C TRP A 3 53.89 22.31 23.47
N ALA A 4 53.01 22.85 22.64
CA ALA A 4 51.63 23.14 23.01
C ALA A 4 50.85 21.82 23.08
N CYS A 5 50.53 21.39 24.30
CA CYS A 5 49.66 20.25 24.55
C CYS A 5 48.22 20.68 24.22
N VAL A 6 47.71 20.25 23.07
CA VAL A 6 46.30 20.42 22.71
C VAL A 6 45.50 19.43 23.53
N THR A 7 44.85 19.92 24.58
CA THR A 7 43.84 19.17 25.31
C THR A 7 42.58 19.11 24.46
N THR A 8 42.28 17.94 23.90
CA THR A 8 40.98 17.68 23.29
C THR A 8 39.94 17.61 24.40
N ALA A 9 39.09 18.64 24.51
CA ALA A 9 37.94 18.60 25.39
C ALA A 9 36.95 17.54 24.89
N ALA A 10 36.90 16.39 25.56
CA ALA A 10 35.83 15.42 25.35
C ALA A 10 34.53 16.00 25.93
N ALA A 11 33.57 16.35 25.06
CA ALA A 11 32.24 16.74 25.51
C ALA A 11 31.62 15.58 26.32
N GLN A 12 31.25 15.83 27.57
CA GLN A 12 30.51 14.85 28.35
C GLN A 12 29.15 14.62 27.69
N LEU A 13 28.90 13.39 27.24
CA LEU A 13 27.65 12.98 26.64
C LEU A 13 26.65 12.57 27.74
N CYS A 14 25.39 12.86 27.50
CA CYS A 14 24.22 12.44 28.27
C CYS A 14 23.32 11.64 27.33
N THR A 15 22.81 10.49 27.76
CA THR A 15 21.93 9.66 26.92
C THR A 15 20.48 9.99 27.20
N ILE A 16 19.76 10.51 26.20
CA ILE A 16 18.30 10.65 26.30
C ILE A 16 17.68 9.35 25.84
N ASN A 17 17.01 8.66 26.77
CA ASN A 17 16.17 7.51 26.47
C ASN A 17 14.73 7.99 26.30
N GLY A 18 13.96 7.41 25.40
CA GLY A 18 12.56 7.76 25.33
C GLY A 18 11.69 6.75 24.62
N VAL A 19 10.38 6.96 24.77
CA VAL A 19 9.35 6.16 24.12
C VAL A 19 8.47 7.07 23.27
N ILE A 20 8.17 6.64 22.06
CA ILE A 20 7.29 7.33 21.13
C ILE A 20 6.05 6.45 20.91
N GLU A 21 4.88 6.98 21.24
CA GLU A 21 3.60 6.27 21.17
C GLU A 21 2.55 7.10 20.40
N ASP A 22 1.60 6.45 19.74
CA ASP A 22 0.43 7.10 19.13
C ASP A 22 -0.47 7.69 20.24
N ALA A 23 -0.89 8.94 20.08
CA ALA A 23 -1.68 9.65 21.08
C ALA A 23 -3.12 9.11 21.25
N LEU A 24 -3.67 8.44 20.24
CA LEU A 24 -5.03 7.92 20.19
C LEU A 24 -5.14 6.47 20.66
N THR A 25 -4.26 5.59 20.17
CA THR A 25 -4.25 4.14 20.45
C THR A 25 -3.33 3.78 21.60
N GLY A 26 -2.29 4.59 21.85
CA GLY A 26 -1.23 4.26 22.82
C GLY A 26 -0.26 3.19 22.34
N GLU A 27 -0.32 2.82 21.05
CA GLU A 27 0.60 1.84 20.46
C GLU A 27 2.01 2.45 20.27
N PRO A 28 3.08 1.67 20.48
CA PRO A 28 4.44 2.12 20.22
C PRO A 28 4.66 2.39 18.73
N LEU A 29 5.39 3.46 18.42
CA LEU A 29 5.72 3.85 17.05
C LEU A 29 7.11 3.35 16.68
N ILE A 30 7.16 2.34 15.82
CA ILE A 30 8.39 1.64 15.39
C ILE A 30 9.04 2.39 14.23
N GLY A 31 10.33 2.73 14.32
CA GLY A 31 11.04 3.47 13.27
C GLY A 31 10.75 4.98 13.22
N ALA A 32 10.22 5.56 14.31
CA ALA A 32 10.09 7.01 14.46
C ALA A 32 11.46 7.68 14.54
N TYR A 33 11.68 8.71 13.71
CA TYR A 33 12.95 9.42 13.65
C TYR A 33 13.02 10.47 14.75
N VAL A 34 14.05 10.39 15.57
CA VAL A 34 14.40 11.39 16.58
C VAL A 34 15.69 12.08 16.16
N LYS A 35 15.62 13.39 15.99
CA LYS A 35 16.74 14.23 15.57
C LYS A 35 17.12 15.20 16.68
N SER A 36 18.44 15.37 16.88
CA SER A 36 19.02 16.42 17.72
C SER A 36 20.29 16.96 17.05
N GLY A 37 20.22 18.17 16.52
CA GLY A 37 21.30 18.72 15.69
C GLY A 37 21.53 17.89 14.44
N ASN A 38 22.73 17.29 14.32
CA ASN A 38 23.10 16.40 13.21
C ASN A 38 22.90 14.91 13.51
N ALA A 39 22.58 14.54 14.75
CA ALA A 39 22.33 13.16 15.12
C ALA A 39 20.87 12.80 14.81
N VAL A 40 20.66 11.62 14.21
CA VAL A 40 19.34 11.04 13.95
C VAL A 40 19.37 9.58 14.43
N VAL A 41 18.37 9.19 15.21
CA VAL A 41 18.13 7.79 15.62
C VAL A 41 16.70 7.41 15.29
N ALA A 42 16.45 6.12 15.06
CA ALA A 42 15.10 5.58 14.88
C ALA A 42 14.69 4.77 16.13
N THR A 43 13.40 4.71 16.44
CA THR A 43 12.87 3.84 17.50
C THR A 43 12.88 2.37 17.11
N ASP A 44 12.98 1.49 18.11
CA ASP A 44 12.88 0.04 17.96
C ASP A 44 11.42 -0.47 17.95
N PHE A 45 11.25 -1.80 18.01
CA PHE A 45 9.94 -2.48 18.00
C PHE A 45 9.04 -2.13 19.19
N ASP A 46 9.61 -1.66 20.30
CA ASP A 46 8.88 -1.23 21.48
C ASP A 46 8.66 0.30 21.48
N GLY A 47 8.98 0.98 20.38
CA GLY A 47 8.90 2.43 20.25
C GLY A 47 9.95 3.16 21.08
N VAL A 48 11.00 2.47 21.53
CA VAL A 48 12.06 3.00 22.39
C VAL A 48 13.20 3.55 21.53
N PHE A 49 13.78 4.67 21.95
CA PHE A 49 15.02 5.20 21.38
C PHE A 49 16.03 5.55 22.48
N ALA A 50 17.31 5.53 22.12
CA ALA A 50 18.40 6.03 22.95
C ALA A 50 19.30 6.94 22.09
N MET A 51 19.42 8.21 22.48
CA MET A 51 20.22 9.19 21.75
C MET A 51 21.25 9.85 22.66
N PRO A 52 22.56 9.67 22.39
CA PRO A 52 23.61 10.41 23.09
C PRO A 52 23.66 11.85 22.58
N VAL A 53 23.52 12.81 23.49
CA VAL A 53 23.61 14.25 23.22
C VAL A 53 24.63 14.91 24.15
N PRO A 54 25.26 16.04 23.78
CA PRO A 54 26.06 16.81 24.72
C PRO A 54 25.24 17.22 25.94
N LYS A 55 25.85 17.19 27.14
CA LYS A 55 25.19 17.67 28.37
C LYS A 55 24.66 19.10 28.22
N GLY A 56 23.48 19.34 28.74
CA GLY A 56 22.75 20.61 28.68
C GLY A 56 21.37 20.47 28.07
N VAL A 57 20.87 21.55 27.48
CA VAL A 57 19.55 21.58 26.82
C VAL A 57 19.68 21.09 25.37
N ALA A 58 19.11 19.94 25.07
CA ALA A 58 19.00 19.40 23.73
C ALA A 58 17.61 19.66 23.15
N THR A 59 17.52 20.03 21.87
CA THR A 59 16.24 20.13 21.16
C THR A 59 16.02 18.83 20.41
N LEU A 60 14.98 18.09 20.79
CA LEU A 60 14.55 16.89 20.11
C LEU A 60 13.45 17.23 19.12
N GLU A 61 13.66 16.86 17.87
CA GLU A 61 12.64 16.85 16.83
C GLU A 61 12.27 15.39 16.56
N VAL A 62 11.04 15.02 16.92
CA VAL A 62 10.48 13.71 16.62
C VAL A 62 9.60 13.84 15.40
N SER A 63 9.86 13.01 14.41
CA SER A 63 9.10 12.95 13.17
C SER A 63 8.78 11.50 12.85
N TYR A 64 7.56 11.27 12.38
CA TYR A 64 7.13 9.96 11.96
C TYR A 64 6.07 10.08 10.88
N ILE A 65 6.09 9.15 9.93
CA ILE A 65 5.27 9.26 8.73
C ILE A 65 3.79 9.16 9.11
N GLY A 66 3.02 10.19 8.77
CA GLY A 66 1.59 10.28 9.08
C GLY A 66 1.26 10.97 10.42
N TYR A 67 2.27 11.48 11.13
CA TYR A 67 2.11 12.15 12.42
C TYR A 67 2.65 13.57 12.40
N ALA A 68 2.10 14.42 13.25
CA ALA A 68 2.57 15.79 13.42
C ALA A 68 3.96 15.76 14.08
N SER A 69 4.97 16.36 13.43
CA SER A 69 6.30 16.49 14.04
C SER A 69 6.20 17.22 15.38
N GLN A 70 6.86 16.69 16.41
CA GLN A 70 6.93 17.33 17.72
C GLN A 70 8.34 17.79 18.01
N VAL A 71 8.48 19.05 18.40
CA VAL A 71 9.75 19.62 18.84
C VAL A 71 9.67 19.89 20.34
N ARG A 72 10.60 19.31 21.11
CA ARG A 72 10.67 19.48 22.56
C ARG A 72 12.09 19.71 23.01
N GLN A 73 12.28 20.71 23.85
CA GLN A 73 13.55 20.90 24.57
C GLN A 73 13.59 19.97 25.77
N VAL A 74 14.69 19.23 25.90
CA VAL A 74 14.94 18.28 26.99
C VAL A 74 16.28 18.63 27.61
N GLU A 75 16.27 18.84 28.93
CA GLU A 75 17.46 19.11 29.70
C GLU A 75 18.10 17.79 30.18
N CYS A 76 19.37 17.58 29.84
CA CYS A 76 20.12 16.36 30.11
C CYS A 76 21.44 16.73 30.83
N GLU A 77 21.38 16.93 32.14
CA GLU A 77 22.56 17.29 32.96
C GLU A 77 23.28 16.06 33.55
N GLY A 78 22.57 14.94 33.68
CA GLY A 78 23.05 13.69 34.29
C GLY A 78 23.77 12.75 33.33
N ALA A 79 23.78 11.45 33.65
CA ALA A 79 24.27 10.39 32.75
C ALA A 79 23.19 9.97 31.73
N SER A 80 21.92 10.00 32.14
CA SER A 80 20.78 9.79 31.25
C SER A 80 19.55 10.55 31.73
N THR A 81 18.61 10.78 30.83
CA THR A 81 17.26 11.32 31.12
C THR A 81 16.23 10.55 30.30
N SER A 82 14.97 10.57 30.72
CA SER A 82 13.89 9.86 30.03
C SER A 82 12.81 10.83 29.54
N VAL A 83 12.33 10.64 28.32
CA VAL A 83 11.26 11.46 27.72
C VAL A 83 10.21 10.58 27.06
N ARG A 84 8.97 11.05 27.03
CA ARG A 84 7.88 10.40 26.30
C ARG A 84 7.28 11.38 25.30
N PHE A 85 7.09 10.91 24.08
CA PHE A 85 6.38 11.63 23.02
C PHE A 85 5.09 10.91 22.68
N ARG A 86 4.00 11.69 22.62
CA ARG A 86 2.68 11.20 22.19
C ARG A 86 2.36 11.87 20.88
N MET A 87 2.57 11.15 19.79
CA MET A 87 2.45 11.70 18.46
C MET A 87 0.97 11.70 18.05
N GLU A 88 0.48 12.84 17.58
CA GLU A 88 -0.88 12.93 17.06
C GLU A 88 -0.88 12.57 15.57
N THR A 89 -1.78 11.66 15.19
CA THR A 89 -2.02 11.36 13.77
C THR A 89 -2.53 12.62 13.08
N LEU A 90 -1.92 12.96 11.95
CA LEU A 90 -2.39 14.05 11.10
C LEU A 90 -3.64 13.58 10.34
N ILE A 91 -4.78 13.53 11.02
CA ILE A 91 -6.07 13.32 10.39
C ILE A 91 -6.69 14.70 10.19
N MET A 92 -6.86 15.13 8.94
CA MET A 92 -7.50 16.40 8.64
C MET A 92 -8.93 16.46 9.20
N GLU A 93 -9.34 17.59 9.76
CA GLU A 93 -10.75 17.83 10.09
C GLU A 93 -11.67 17.58 8.88
N GLU A 94 -11.21 17.93 7.68
CA GLU A 94 -11.89 17.59 6.41
C GLU A 94 -12.06 16.08 6.22
N ALA A 95 -11.02 15.26 6.44
CA ALA A 95 -11.12 13.81 6.32
C ALA A 95 -12.08 13.23 7.37
N VAL A 96 -12.08 13.77 8.59
CA VAL A 96 -13.00 13.37 9.68
C VAL A 96 -14.45 13.74 9.38
N VAL A 97 -14.69 14.90 8.77
CA VAL A 97 -16.04 15.42 8.46
C VAL A 97 -16.62 14.80 7.18
N SER A 98 -15.77 14.58 6.17
CA SER A 98 -16.16 14.21 4.80
C SER A 98 -16.14 12.72 4.49
N ALA A 99 -15.24 11.94 5.09
CA ALA A 99 -14.92 10.60 4.58
C ALA A 99 -15.51 9.48 5.44
N ASP A 100 -16.69 9.67 6.06
CA ASP A 100 -17.35 8.65 6.90
C ASP A 100 -16.41 7.96 7.91
N VAL A 101 -15.45 8.73 8.45
CA VAL A 101 -14.46 8.21 9.39
C VAL A 101 -15.13 8.00 10.73
N VAL A 102 -15.05 6.76 11.20
CA VAL A 102 -15.55 6.34 12.50
C VAL A 102 -14.63 6.87 13.58
N ILE A 103 -15.22 7.57 14.54
CA ILE A 103 -14.51 8.09 15.71
C ILE A 103 -14.81 7.19 16.91
N SER A 104 -13.74 6.75 17.59
CA SER A 104 -13.82 5.98 18.83
C SER A 104 -14.75 6.65 19.84
N ARG A 105 -15.59 5.84 20.51
CA ARG A 105 -16.56 6.27 21.54
C ARG A 105 -17.65 7.25 21.09
N LYS A 106 -17.69 7.66 19.81
CA LYS A 106 -18.80 8.43 19.23
C LYS A 106 -19.69 7.57 18.34
N THR A 107 -19.10 6.62 17.63
CA THR A 107 -19.83 5.77 16.69
C THR A 107 -19.85 4.33 17.21
N PRO A 108 -21.03 3.71 17.40
CA PRO A 108 -21.15 2.39 18.02
C PRO A 108 -20.91 1.26 17.01
N VAL A 109 -19.76 1.28 16.33
CA VAL A 109 -19.36 0.26 15.35
C VAL A 109 -17.94 -0.22 15.63
N ALA A 110 -17.67 -1.49 15.34
CA ALA A 110 -16.34 -2.05 15.47
C ALA A 110 -15.48 -1.62 14.26
N PHE A 111 -14.40 -0.89 14.53
CA PHE A 111 -13.45 -0.46 13.51
C PHE A 111 -12.01 -0.80 13.91
N THR A 112 -11.12 -0.81 12.93
CA THR A 112 -9.67 -0.92 13.12
C THR A 112 -9.02 0.07 12.15
N ASN A 113 -8.01 0.80 12.63
CA ASN A 113 -7.19 1.64 11.78
C ASN A 113 -5.87 0.92 11.53
N VAL A 114 -5.49 0.77 10.27
CA VAL A 114 -4.15 0.37 9.88
C VAL A 114 -3.34 1.65 9.67
N LEU A 115 -2.21 1.73 10.39
CA LEU A 115 -1.34 2.90 10.39
C LEU A 115 -0.37 2.87 9.21
N PRO A 116 0.15 4.02 8.74
CA PRO A 116 1.12 4.08 7.64
C PRO A 116 2.37 3.26 7.89
N ALA A 117 2.82 3.24 9.13
CA ALA A 117 3.97 2.47 9.54
C ALA A 117 3.79 0.96 9.36
N GLN A 118 2.62 0.45 9.77
CA GLN A 118 2.26 -0.95 9.56
C GLN A 118 2.20 -1.26 8.06
N ILE A 119 1.67 -0.35 7.24
CA ILE A 119 1.69 -0.50 5.78
C ILE A 119 3.13 -0.60 5.27
N GLN A 120 4.05 0.26 5.71
CA GLN A 120 5.44 0.21 5.26
C GLN A 120 6.19 -1.04 5.73
N GLU A 121 5.95 -1.48 6.96
CA GLU A 121 6.61 -2.64 7.55
C GLU A 121 6.09 -3.95 6.96
N GLU A 122 4.77 -4.08 6.82
CA GLU A 122 4.14 -5.35 6.46
C GLU A 122 3.83 -5.46 4.97
N LEU A 123 3.43 -4.39 4.28
CA LEU A 123 2.92 -4.53 2.91
C LEU A 123 4.00 -5.02 1.94
N ALA A 124 5.20 -4.44 2.04
CA ALA A 124 6.28 -4.63 1.07
C ALA A 124 5.76 -4.43 -0.37
N GLY A 125 6.15 -5.31 -1.32
CA GLY A 125 5.70 -5.27 -2.72
C GLY A 125 4.37 -5.98 -3.00
N ARG A 126 3.54 -6.24 -1.98
CA ARG A 126 2.27 -6.98 -2.11
C ARG A 126 1.09 -6.03 -2.35
N ASP A 127 -0.05 -6.57 -2.78
CA ASP A 127 -1.27 -5.77 -2.93
C ASP A 127 -1.70 -5.18 -1.57
N LEU A 128 -2.05 -3.89 -1.56
CA LEU A 128 -2.51 -3.14 -0.38
C LEU A 128 -3.41 -3.92 0.59
N PRO A 129 -4.45 -4.67 0.15
CA PRO A 129 -5.32 -5.44 1.04
C PRO A 129 -4.61 -6.50 1.87
N LEU A 130 -3.44 -7.00 1.48
CA LEU A 130 -2.74 -8.03 2.26
C LEU A 130 -2.29 -7.51 3.63
N VAL A 131 -2.10 -6.18 3.79
CA VAL A 131 -1.84 -5.58 5.12
C VAL A 131 -3.04 -5.77 6.06
N LEU A 132 -4.25 -5.94 5.52
CA LEU A 132 -5.45 -6.06 6.34
C LEU A 132 -5.57 -7.43 7.03
N ASN A 133 -4.71 -8.40 6.71
CA ASN A 133 -4.68 -9.70 7.39
C ASN A 133 -4.30 -9.60 8.88
N THR A 134 -3.73 -8.48 9.32
CA THR A 134 -3.51 -8.20 10.74
C THR A 134 -4.74 -7.65 11.44
N THR A 135 -5.80 -7.33 10.69
CA THR A 135 -7.08 -6.88 11.23
C THR A 135 -8.00 -8.06 11.56
N PRO A 136 -8.52 -8.18 12.80
CA PRO A 136 -9.35 -9.32 13.17
C PRO A 136 -10.63 -9.43 12.35
N GLY A 137 -10.89 -10.63 11.81
CA GLY A 137 -12.08 -10.93 11.00
C GLY A 137 -11.99 -10.42 9.56
N VAL A 138 -10.80 -10.04 9.11
CA VAL A 138 -10.50 -9.70 7.72
C VAL A 138 -9.55 -10.74 7.15
N TYR A 139 -9.83 -11.22 5.95
CA TYR A 139 -8.94 -12.13 5.22
C TYR A 139 -8.75 -11.62 3.80
N ALA A 140 -7.50 -11.38 3.45
CA ALA A 140 -7.04 -11.01 2.12
C ALA A 140 -6.21 -12.15 1.52
N THR A 141 -6.61 -12.62 0.35
CA THR A 141 -5.95 -13.72 -0.36
C THR A 141 -5.65 -13.30 -1.80
N GLN A 142 -4.48 -13.68 -2.31
CA GLN A 142 -4.17 -13.55 -3.73
C GLN A 142 -4.86 -14.68 -4.50
N GLN A 143 -5.27 -14.44 -5.75
CA GLN A 143 -5.84 -15.46 -6.63
C GLN A 143 -4.73 -16.23 -7.39
N GLY A 144 -5.09 -16.94 -8.47
CA GLY A 144 -4.25 -17.91 -9.18
C GLY A 144 -2.88 -17.40 -9.65
N GLY A 145 -2.75 -16.09 -9.87
CA GLY A 145 -1.49 -15.41 -10.20
C GLY A 145 -1.76 -14.25 -11.14
N GLY A 146 -1.25 -13.07 -10.83
CA GLY A 146 -1.58 -11.82 -11.50
C GLY A 146 -1.45 -10.66 -10.52
N ASP A 147 -1.24 -9.45 -11.03
CA ASP A 147 -0.99 -8.27 -10.19
C ASP A 147 -2.31 -7.58 -9.83
N GLY A 148 -2.54 -7.30 -8.54
CA GLY A 148 -3.75 -6.62 -8.06
C GLY A 148 -5.02 -7.45 -7.98
N ASP A 149 -4.91 -8.77 -8.04
CA ASP A 149 -6.05 -9.70 -7.98
C ASP A 149 -6.36 -10.21 -6.57
N ALA A 150 -5.79 -9.59 -5.54
CA ALA A 150 -6.18 -9.87 -4.17
C ALA A 150 -7.69 -9.67 -3.94
N ARG A 151 -8.29 -10.59 -3.18
CA ARG A 151 -9.69 -10.54 -2.73
C ARG A 151 -9.72 -10.38 -1.23
N VAL A 152 -10.60 -9.51 -0.75
CA VAL A 152 -10.82 -9.27 0.67
C VAL A 152 -12.17 -9.83 1.08
N THR A 153 -12.19 -10.49 2.22
CA THR A 153 -13.41 -10.91 2.91
C THR A 153 -13.41 -10.35 4.32
N ILE A 154 -14.58 -9.93 4.81
CA ILE A 154 -14.76 -9.45 6.18
C ILE A 154 -15.91 -10.22 6.80
N ARG A 155 -15.63 -10.95 7.91
CA ARG A 155 -16.62 -11.78 8.61
C ARG A 155 -17.40 -12.72 7.68
N GLY A 156 -16.72 -13.29 6.68
CA GLY A 156 -17.30 -14.22 5.70
C GLY A 156 -18.04 -13.57 4.53
N PHE A 157 -18.21 -12.25 4.51
CA PHE A 157 -18.73 -11.52 3.35
C PHE A 157 -17.61 -11.29 2.34
N ASP A 158 -17.90 -11.58 1.08
CA ASP A 158 -16.99 -11.32 -0.03
C ASP A 158 -16.95 -9.84 -0.40
N GLN A 159 -15.97 -9.45 -1.22
CA GLN A 159 -15.77 -8.06 -1.63
C GLN A 159 -16.97 -7.41 -2.33
N THR A 160 -17.89 -8.18 -2.92
CA THR A 160 -19.11 -7.63 -3.54
C THR A 160 -20.07 -7.04 -2.50
N ASN A 161 -19.93 -7.50 -1.25
CA ASN A 161 -20.70 -7.08 -0.09
C ASN A 161 -19.92 -6.13 0.83
N LEU A 162 -18.74 -5.68 0.39
CA LEU A 162 -17.89 -4.71 1.09
C LEU A 162 -17.79 -3.43 0.26
N ALA A 163 -17.90 -2.29 0.93
CA ALA A 163 -17.61 -1.02 0.28
C ALA A 163 -16.16 -0.62 0.48
N VAL A 164 -15.41 -0.54 -0.62
CA VAL A 164 -14.05 0.01 -0.63
C VAL A 164 -14.13 1.46 -1.08
N MET A 165 -13.47 2.35 -0.34
CA MET A 165 -13.48 3.78 -0.60
C MET A 165 -12.06 4.34 -0.51
N VAL A 166 -11.79 5.38 -1.29
CA VAL A 166 -10.62 6.25 -1.13
C VAL A 166 -11.11 7.65 -0.85
N ASP A 167 -10.73 8.19 0.30
CA ASP A 167 -11.24 9.45 0.84
C ASP A 167 -12.79 9.52 0.87
N GLY A 168 -13.48 8.38 1.05
CA GLY A 168 -14.94 8.29 1.00
C GLY A 168 -15.56 8.24 -0.40
N VAL A 169 -14.77 8.27 -1.48
CA VAL A 169 -15.26 8.00 -2.85
C VAL A 169 -15.28 6.49 -3.07
N PRO A 170 -16.42 5.89 -3.47
CA PRO A 170 -16.54 4.44 -3.67
C PRO A 170 -15.74 3.96 -4.88
N MET A 171 -15.12 2.81 -4.71
CA MET A 171 -14.09 2.26 -5.57
C MET A 171 -14.50 0.94 -6.23
N ASN A 172 -15.49 0.25 -5.65
CA ASN A 172 -16.06 -0.97 -6.23
C ASN A 172 -16.51 -0.75 -7.67
N ASP A 173 -16.28 -1.75 -8.51
CA ASP A 173 -16.77 -1.75 -9.87
C ASP A 173 -18.30 -1.75 -9.92
N MET A 174 -18.87 -1.00 -10.85
CA MET A 174 -20.33 -0.81 -10.93
C MET A 174 -21.06 -2.03 -11.51
N GLU A 175 -20.37 -2.90 -12.25
CA GLU A 175 -20.96 -4.07 -12.88
C GLU A 175 -20.99 -5.28 -11.94
N ASN A 176 -19.85 -5.59 -11.32
CA ASN A 176 -19.68 -6.82 -10.54
C ASN A 176 -19.32 -6.60 -9.06
N GLY A 177 -19.16 -5.34 -8.61
CA GLY A 177 -18.81 -4.99 -7.24
C GLY A 177 -17.36 -5.32 -6.84
N TRP A 178 -16.53 -5.82 -7.78
CA TRP A 178 -15.16 -6.21 -7.50
C TRP A 178 -14.24 -5.01 -7.37
N VAL A 179 -13.11 -5.26 -6.70
CA VAL A 179 -12.03 -4.30 -6.55
C VAL A 179 -10.76 -4.92 -7.11
N TYR A 180 -10.17 -4.24 -8.08
CA TYR A 180 -8.88 -4.60 -8.66
C TYR A 180 -7.84 -3.63 -8.12
N TRP A 181 -6.98 -4.13 -7.23
CA TRP A 181 -6.06 -3.31 -6.45
C TRP A 181 -4.92 -2.73 -7.28
N SER A 182 -4.66 -3.34 -8.44
CA SER A 182 -3.67 -2.87 -9.38
C SER A 182 -4.11 -1.62 -10.16
N ASN A 183 -5.40 -1.31 -10.24
CA ASN A 183 -5.92 -0.09 -10.89
C ASN A 183 -5.43 1.21 -10.23
N TRP A 184 -4.97 1.10 -8.99
CA TRP A 184 -4.43 2.18 -8.18
C TRP A 184 -3.25 1.69 -7.34
N ALA A 185 -2.42 0.82 -7.93
CA ALA A 185 -1.08 0.55 -7.42
C ALA A 185 -0.37 1.90 -7.19
N GLY A 186 0.39 2.04 -6.10
CA GLY A 186 0.96 3.34 -5.72
C GLY A 186 0.20 4.10 -4.65
N LEU A 187 -1.06 3.75 -4.36
CA LEU A 187 -1.79 4.37 -3.24
C LEU A 187 -1.11 4.14 -1.90
N ASP A 188 -0.43 3.00 -1.71
CA ASP A 188 0.37 2.66 -0.54
C ASP A 188 1.38 3.75 -0.14
N LEU A 189 1.91 4.49 -1.13
CA LEU A 189 2.87 5.58 -0.91
C LEU A 189 2.22 6.85 -0.33
N VAL A 190 0.90 6.97 -0.43
CA VAL A 190 0.15 8.16 0.00
C VAL A 190 -0.88 7.86 1.09
N VAL A 191 -1.08 6.60 1.47
CA VAL A 191 -2.02 6.24 2.54
C VAL A 191 -1.57 6.84 3.87
N ARG A 192 -2.49 7.53 4.54
CA ARG A 192 -2.32 8.02 5.92
C ARG A 192 -2.98 7.13 6.94
N THR A 193 -4.07 6.48 6.57
CA THR A 193 -4.63 5.40 7.37
C THR A 193 -5.63 4.65 6.52
N THR A 194 -5.74 3.35 6.75
CA THR A 194 -6.83 2.55 6.22
C THR A 194 -7.74 2.17 7.36
N GLN A 195 -8.97 2.67 7.36
CA GLN A 195 -9.96 2.32 8.35
C GLN A 195 -10.86 1.19 7.84
N VAL A 196 -10.89 0.08 8.58
CA VAL A 196 -11.77 -1.05 8.31
C VAL A 196 -12.90 -1.05 9.33
N GLN A 197 -14.13 -0.93 8.86
CA GLN A 197 -15.35 -1.10 9.67
C GLN A 197 -15.93 -2.48 9.40
N ARG A 198 -16.32 -3.20 10.45
CA ARG A 198 -16.75 -4.60 10.36
C ARG A 198 -18.24 -4.72 10.67
N GLY A 199 -19.00 -5.33 9.77
CA GLY A 199 -20.46 -5.39 9.81
C GLY A 199 -21.11 -4.19 9.13
N LEU A 200 -22.41 -3.98 9.34
CA LEU A 200 -23.16 -2.85 8.77
C LEU A 200 -22.46 -1.52 9.09
N GLY A 201 -21.80 -0.97 8.07
CA GLY A 201 -21.07 0.28 8.17
C GLY A 201 -22.04 1.46 8.30
N ALA A 202 -21.62 2.49 9.01
CA ALA A 202 -22.36 3.76 9.08
C ALA A 202 -22.03 4.66 7.88
N SER A 203 -21.99 4.09 6.67
CA SER A 203 -21.74 4.90 5.47
C SER A 203 -22.95 5.78 5.19
N LYS A 204 -22.67 7.04 4.89
CA LYS A 204 -23.68 8.01 4.43
C LYS A 204 -24.05 7.80 2.96
N LEU A 205 -23.27 6.99 2.24
CA LEU A 205 -23.52 6.62 0.84
C LEU A 205 -24.31 5.31 0.76
N ALA A 206 -25.22 5.23 -0.21
CA ALA A 206 -25.94 4.00 -0.52
C ALA A 206 -25.03 3.05 -1.33
N ILE A 207 -24.17 2.31 -0.61
CA ILE A 207 -23.21 1.37 -1.18
C ILE A 207 -23.34 -0.02 -0.54
N PRO A 208 -23.14 -1.11 -1.30
CA PRO A 208 -23.22 -2.47 -0.78
C PRO A 208 -22.12 -2.67 0.27
N SER A 209 -22.50 -2.67 1.54
CA SER A 209 -21.57 -2.63 2.69
C SER A 209 -22.05 -3.47 3.88
N VAL A 210 -22.85 -4.51 3.60
CA VAL A 210 -23.40 -5.38 4.65
C VAL A 210 -22.31 -6.10 5.45
N GLY A 211 -21.20 -6.45 4.80
CA GLY A 211 -20.05 -7.09 5.46
C GLY A 211 -19.11 -6.11 6.16
N GLY A 212 -19.07 -4.86 5.70
CA GLY A 212 -18.13 -3.85 6.19
C GLY A 212 -17.81 -2.77 5.17
N THR A 213 -16.98 -1.83 5.61
CA THR A 213 -16.39 -0.81 4.76
C THR A 213 -14.88 -0.77 4.97
N ILE A 214 -14.15 -0.47 3.91
CA ILE A 214 -12.71 -0.21 3.94
C ILE A 214 -12.56 1.19 3.36
N ASN A 215 -12.15 2.16 4.18
CA ASN A 215 -11.89 3.50 3.71
C ASN A 215 -10.41 3.84 3.84
N ILE A 216 -9.77 4.12 2.71
CA ILE A 216 -8.37 4.50 2.62
C ILE A 216 -8.31 6.01 2.59
N LEU A 217 -7.69 6.60 3.61
CA LEU A 217 -7.51 8.05 3.70
C LEU A 217 -6.13 8.41 3.13
N THR A 218 -6.12 9.28 2.13
CA THR A 218 -4.90 9.71 1.46
C THR A 218 -4.33 10.98 2.07
N GLY A 219 -3.01 11.05 2.13
CA GLY A 219 -2.27 12.16 2.73
C GLY A 219 -2.02 13.34 1.81
N GLY A 220 -1.79 14.47 2.47
CA GLY A 220 -0.79 15.46 2.09
C GLY A 220 0.25 15.51 3.22
N ASP A 221 1.53 15.60 2.89
CA ASP A 221 2.60 15.84 3.87
C ASP A 221 2.58 17.29 4.34
N GLU A 222 1.72 17.55 5.30
CA GLU A 222 1.42 18.91 5.79
C GLU A 222 2.37 19.37 6.91
N SER A 223 3.29 18.51 7.37
CA SER A 223 4.07 18.72 8.62
C SER A 223 5.34 19.57 8.48
N ALA A 224 5.91 19.80 7.28
CA ALA A 224 7.13 20.61 7.16
C ALA A 224 7.36 21.12 5.73
N ASN A 225 7.72 22.41 5.59
CA ASN A 225 8.42 23.14 4.51
C ASN A 225 8.75 22.43 3.17
N GLY A 226 7.81 21.66 2.63
CA GLY A 226 8.05 20.74 1.54
C GLY A 226 9.05 19.61 1.84
N SER A 227 8.83 18.46 1.20
CA SER A 227 9.69 17.28 1.26
C SER A 227 9.76 16.65 -0.13
N ILE A 228 10.89 16.01 -0.44
CA ILE A 228 11.01 15.15 -1.62
C ILE A 228 11.62 13.85 -1.13
N ASN A 229 10.96 12.73 -1.42
CA ASN A 229 11.41 11.40 -1.04
C ASN A 229 11.58 10.56 -2.29
N TYR A 230 12.73 9.88 -2.38
CA TYR A 230 13.02 8.88 -3.39
C TYR A 230 13.14 7.52 -2.71
N GLN A 231 12.44 6.52 -3.24
CA GLN A 231 12.47 5.15 -2.74
C GLN A 231 12.74 4.20 -3.91
N ALA A 232 13.69 3.30 -3.71
CA ALA A 232 13.98 2.21 -4.62
C ALA A 232 13.79 0.89 -3.85
N GLU A 233 12.98 0.00 -4.39
CA GLU A 233 12.71 -1.32 -3.85
C GLU A 233 13.19 -2.38 -4.84
N MET A 234 13.74 -3.47 -4.32
CA MET A 234 14.16 -4.64 -5.09
C MET A 234 13.77 -5.90 -4.33
N GLY A 235 13.38 -6.95 -5.05
CA GLY A 235 12.88 -8.17 -4.44
C GLY A 235 13.03 -9.40 -5.33
N SER A 236 12.41 -10.49 -4.90
CA SER A 236 12.37 -11.75 -5.65
C SER A 236 11.67 -11.58 -7.01
N TYR A 237 11.91 -12.53 -7.92
CA TYR A 237 11.25 -12.58 -9.23
C TYR A 237 11.47 -11.33 -10.09
N GLY A 238 12.66 -10.74 -9.99
CA GLY A 238 13.00 -9.51 -10.72
C GLY A 238 12.14 -8.32 -10.32
N TYR A 239 11.51 -8.33 -9.14
CA TYR A 239 10.75 -7.19 -8.63
C TYR A 239 11.68 -6.00 -8.45
N TYR A 240 11.33 -4.89 -9.07
CA TYR A 240 11.89 -3.59 -8.78
C TYR A 240 10.82 -2.52 -8.87
N ARG A 241 10.92 -1.53 -7.97
CA ARG A 241 10.03 -0.38 -7.95
C ARG A 241 10.81 0.87 -7.60
N ASN A 242 10.62 1.92 -8.39
CA ASN A 242 11.19 3.23 -8.12
C ASN A 242 10.05 4.22 -7.93
N SER A 243 10.10 4.98 -6.84
CA SER A 243 9.05 5.89 -6.44
C SER A 243 9.67 7.24 -6.08
N LEU A 244 9.07 8.30 -6.61
CA LEU A 244 9.38 9.67 -6.27
C LEU A 244 8.11 10.31 -5.72
N SER A 245 8.20 10.85 -4.52
CA SER A 245 7.11 11.61 -3.90
C SER A 245 7.62 12.95 -3.43
N GLY A 246 6.72 13.90 -3.28
CA GLY A 246 7.06 15.14 -2.64
C GLY A 246 5.86 16.03 -2.37
N VAL A 247 6.05 16.93 -1.42
CA VAL A 247 5.06 17.93 -1.06
C VAL A 247 5.68 19.31 -1.13
N PHE A 248 4.90 20.26 -1.60
CA PHE A 248 5.25 21.67 -1.61
C PHE A 248 4.16 22.47 -0.92
N GLY A 249 4.53 23.51 -0.18
CA GLY A 249 3.58 24.36 0.54
C GLY A 249 3.34 23.92 1.98
N ASN A 250 2.26 24.40 2.58
CA ASN A 250 1.92 24.15 3.99
C ASN A 250 0.41 24.25 4.23
N GLN A 251 -0.05 23.91 5.43
CA GLN A 251 -1.48 23.93 5.76
C GLN A 251 -2.13 25.31 5.63
N ASP A 252 -1.40 26.39 5.97
CA ASP A 252 -1.92 27.74 6.05
C ASP A 252 -2.15 28.37 4.66
N LYS A 253 -1.22 28.14 3.73
CA LYS A 253 -1.22 28.74 2.38
C LYS A 253 -1.73 27.80 1.29
N GLY A 254 -1.90 26.52 1.63
CA GLY A 254 -2.19 25.44 0.71
C GLY A 254 -0.94 24.63 0.35
N PHE A 255 -1.17 23.41 -0.13
CA PHE A 255 -0.12 22.48 -0.47
C PHE A 255 -0.41 21.74 -1.78
N LEU A 256 0.66 21.20 -2.37
CA LEU A 256 0.63 20.28 -3.49
C LEU A 256 1.45 19.04 -3.11
N HIS A 257 0.81 17.87 -3.10
CA HIS A 257 1.44 16.57 -2.91
C HIS A 257 1.41 15.81 -4.22
N PHE A 258 2.55 15.27 -4.64
CA PHE A 258 2.66 14.43 -5.83
C PHE A 258 3.40 13.14 -5.51
N VAL A 259 3.04 12.07 -6.22
CA VAL A 259 3.76 10.80 -6.26
C VAL A 259 3.79 10.30 -7.70
N GLY A 260 4.93 9.76 -8.11
CA GLY A 260 5.11 8.98 -9.33
C GLY A 260 5.86 7.70 -8.99
N SER A 261 5.43 6.57 -9.54
CA SER A 261 6.08 5.28 -9.33
C SER A 261 6.11 4.47 -10.62
N TYR A 262 7.17 3.68 -10.78
CA TYR A 262 7.30 2.66 -11.81
C TYR A 262 7.69 1.35 -11.16
N LYS A 263 6.90 0.31 -11.40
CA LYS A 263 7.06 -1.05 -10.88
C LYS A 263 7.18 -2.02 -12.05
N SER A 264 8.09 -2.98 -11.94
CA SER A 264 8.13 -4.12 -12.85
C SER A 264 8.57 -5.39 -12.12
N ASN A 265 8.05 -6.53 -12.54
CA ASN A 265 8.42 -7.85 -12.02
C ASN A 265 8.14 -8.94 -13.05
N GLN A 266 8.75 -10.12 -12.86
CA GLN A 266 8.55 -11.30 -13.72
C GLN A 266 7.43 -12.23 -13.21
N GLY A 267 6.92 -11.97 -12.00
CA GLY A 267 6.01 -12.86 -11.28
C GLY A 267 6.69 -14.15 -10.82
N PHE A 268 6.04 -14.88 -9.91
CA PHE A 268 6.58 -16.16 -9.40
C PHE A 268 6.51 -17.30 -10.43
N ALA A 269 5.88 -17.05 -11.57
CA ALA A 269 5.45 -18.05 -12.51
C ALA A 269 5.50 -17.54 -13.95
N ASP A 270 5.67 -18.47 -14.90
CA ASP A 270 5.90 -18.15 -16.31
C ASP A 270 4.77 -17.28 -16.87
N GLY A 271 5.10 -16.20 -17.58
CA GLY A 271 4.10 -15.38 -18.25
C GLY A 271 3.27 -14.50 -17.31
N LEU A 272 3.72 -14.26 -16.07
CA LEU A 272 3.11 -13.34 -15.10
C LEU A 272 3.86 -12.02 -14.99
N GLU A 273 4.62 -11.65 -16.02
CA GLU A 273 5.33 -10.39 -16.03
C GLU A 273 4.35 -9.24 -15.87
N SER A 274 4.70 -8.28 -15.02
CA SER A 274 3.90 -7.10 -14.73
C SER A 274 4.74 -5.85 -14.88
N GLU A 275 4.17 -4.85 -15.55
CA GLU A 275 4.68 -3.50 -15.66
C GLU A 275 3.57 -2.53 -15.27
N ALA A 276 3.83 -1.67 -14.30
CA ALA A 276 2.85 -0.72 -13.80
C ALA A 276 3.50 0.63 -13.54
N TYR A 277 2.84 1.68 -14.02
CA TYR A 277 3.08 3.05 -13.62
C TYR A 277 2.03 3.44 -12.59
N ALA A 278 2.37 4.37 -11.72
CA ALA A 278 1.42 4.99 -10.82
C ALA A 278 1.68 6.48 -10.71
N TYR A 279 0.61 7.26 -10.60
CA TYR A 279 0.70 8.64 -10.22
C TYR A 279 -0.38 9.01 -9.21
N TYR A 280 -0.07 10.00 -8.38
CA TYR A 280 -1.01 10.65 -7.49
C TYR A 280 -0.67 12.14 -7.42
N LEU A 281 -1.69 12.98 -7.40
CA LEU A 281 -1.58 14.42 -7.25
C LEU A 281 -2.73 14.91 -6.37
N LYS A 282 -2.40 15.63 -5.30
CA LYS A 282 -3.38 16.29 -4.43
C LYS A 282 -2.98 17.73 -4.18
N GLY A 283 -3.86 18.65 -4.54
CA GLY A 283 -3.73 20.08 -4.24
C GLY A 283 -4.81 20.50 -3.25
N ARG A 284 -4.44 21.30 -2.25
CA ARG A 284 -5.40 21.88 -1.30
C ARG A 284 -5.15 23.36 -1.13
N LYS A 285 -6.23 24.15 -1.02
CA LYS A 285 -6.14 25.57 -0.68
C LYS A 285 -7.34 25.99 0.16
N THR A 286 -7.05 26.67 1.26
CA THR A 286 -8.06 27.37 2.05
C THR A 286 -8.36 28.73 1.42
N VAL A 287 -9.63 29.02 1.15
CA VAL A 287 -10.12 30.30 0.62
C VAL A 287 -11.27 30.79 1.48
N GLY A 288 -10.99 31.71 2.40
CA GLY A 288 -11.96 32.14 3.41
C GLY A 288 -12.36 30.96 4.30
N ASN A 289 -13.66 30.66 4.32
CA ASN A 289 -14.22 29.52 5.08
C ASN A 289 -14.34 28.23 4.24
N HIS A 290 -13.83 28.23 3.01
CA HIS A 290 -13.80 27.07 2.14
C HIS A 290 -12.44 26.41 2.18
N ASN A 291 -12.43 25.09 2.25
CA ASN A 291 -11.25 24.28 2.02
C ASN A 291 -11.46 23.48 0.73
N LEU A 292 -10.80 23.93 -0.32
CA LEU A 292 -10.91 23.34 -1.65
C LEU A 292 -9.78 22.35 -1.85
N SER A 293 -10.12 21.13 -2.21
CA SER A 293 -9.16 20.08 -2.55
C SER A 293 -9.44 19.49 -3.92
N PHE A 294 -8.36 19.18 -4.62
CA PHE A 294 -8.35 18.46 -5.89
C PHE A 294 -7.43 17.27 -5.71
N THR A 295 -7.90 16.08 -6.06
CA THR A 295 -7.10 14.86 -6.02
C THR A 295 -7.27 14.11 -7.34
N THR A 296 -6.18 13.61 -7.90
CA THR A 296 -6.23 12.63 -8.99
C THR A 296 -5.16 11.57 -8.83
N PHE A 297 -5.49 10.35 -9.20
CA PHE A 297 -4.55 9.24 -9.21
C PHE A 297 -4.97 8.19 -10.22
N GLY A 298 -4.04 7.33 -10.59
CA GLY A 298 -4.28 6.19 -11.45
C GLY A 298 -3.01 5.38 -11.64
N ALA A 299 -3.19 4.12 -12.02
CA ALA A 299 -2.08 3.22 -12.28
C ALA A 299 -2.24 2.53 -13.65
N PRO A 300 -1.69 3.09 -14.74
CA PRO A 300 -1.62 2.39 -16.02
C PRO A 300 -0.75 1.14 -15.86
N GLN A 301 -1.31 -0.01 -16.19
CA GLN A 301 -0.62 -1.27 -16.00
C GLN A 301 -0.88 -2.27 -17.10
N ARG A 302 0.05 -3.22 -17.25
CA ARG A 302 -0.08 -4.43 -18.04
C ARG A 302 0.54 -5.59 -17.28
N HIS A 303 -0.17 -6.70 -17.16
CA HIS A 303 0.36 -7.88 -16.52
C HIS A 303 -0.21 -9.17 -17.10
N GLY A 304 0.59 -10.23 -17.02
CA GLY A 304 0.14 -11.58 -17.27
C GLY A 304 -0.78 -12.11 -16.18
N GLN A 305 -1.57 -13.13 -16.55
CA GLN A 305 -2.56 -13.75 -15.67
C GLN A 305 -2.39 -15.27 -15.61
N ARG A 306 -2.66 -15.82 -14.43
CA ARG A 306 -3.02 -17.20 -14.18
C ARG A 306 -4.40 -17.18 -13.55
N SER A 307 -5.40 -17.28 -14.42
CA SER A 307 -6.81 -17.02 -14.09
C SER A 307 -7.39 -17.93 -13.02
N TYR A 308 -6.80 -19.11 -12.79
CA TYR A 308 -7.36 -20.11 -11.88
C TYR A 308 -6.35 -20.53 -10.82
N GLN A 309 -6.89 -20.91 -9.66
CA GLN A 309 -6.12 -21.62 -8.65
C GLN A 309 -5.78 -23.01 -9.21
N MET A 310 -4.51 -23.38 -9.14
CA MET A 310 -4.05 -24.71 -9.46
C MET A 310 -4.13 -25.61 -8.23
N GLN A 311 -4.40 -26.89 -8.45
CA GLN A 311 -4.29 -27.89 -7.40
C GLN A 311 -2.82 -28.09 -7.03
N LEU A 312 -2.56 -28.38 -5.76
CA LEU A 312 -1.19 -28.49 -5.24
C LEU A 312 -0.35 -29.53 -5.98
N TYR A 313 -0.96 -30.67 -6.36
CA TYR A 313 -0.30 -31.74 -7.11
C TYR A 313 0.07 -31.36 -8.56
N GLU A 314 -0.56 -30.33 -9.13
CA GLU A 314 -0.27 -29.90 -10.51
C GLU A 314 1.13 -29.29 -10.60
N TYR A 315 1.64 -28.70 -9.51
CA TYR A 315 2.93 -28.03 -9.47
C TYR A 315 3.95 -28.61 -8.48
N ASP A 316 3.55 -29.30 -7.40
CA ASP A 316 4.46 -29.87 -6.40
C ASP A 316 3.80 -31.07 -5.67
N THR A 317 3.95 -32.26 -6.23
CA THR A 317 3.37 -33.50 -5.67
C THR A 317 3.93 -33.87 -4.30
N ASP A 318 5.21 -33.58 -4.07
CA ASP A 318 5.89 -33.90 -2.81
C ASP A 318 5.43 -32.98 -1.68
N LEU A 319 5.16 -31.71 -1.99
CA LEU A 319 4.51 -30.80 -1.04
C LEU A 319 3.07 -31.22 -0.75
N ALA A 320 2.32 -31.67 -1.77
CA ALA A 320 0.97 -32.19 -1.56
C ALA A 320 0.94 -33.36 -0.57
N GLN A 321 1.80 -34.36 -0.77
CA GLN A 321 1.89 -35.51 0.14
C GLN A 321 2.24 -35.10 1.56
N ARG A 322 3.19 -34.17 1.73
CA ARG A 322 3.61 -33.68 3.05
C ARG A 322 2.52 -32.93 3.79
N LEU A 323 1.82 -32.00 3.13
CA LEU A 323 0.75 -31.24 3.80
C LEU A 323 -0.41 -32.15 4.20
N ILE A 324 -0.74 -33.14 3.37
CA ILE A 324 -1.76 -34.14 3.70
C ILE A 324 -1.35 -34.99 4.89
N SER A 325 -0.08 -35.42 4.96
CA SER A 325 0.43 -36.19 6.10
C SER A 325 0.48 -35.38 7.40
N ASP A 326 0.84 -34.10 7.31
CA ASP A 326 1.02 -33.23 8.47
C ASP A 326 -0.32 -32.72 9.04
N GLU A 327 -1.33 -32.48 8.19
CA GLU A 327 -2.64 -31.96 8.60
C GLU A 327 -3.65 -33.06 8.99
N GLY A 328 -3.34 -34.34 8.71
CA GLY A 328 -4.17 -35.48 9.08
C GLY A 328 -5.58 -35.50 8.43
N GLN A 329 -5.78 -34.72 7.36
CA GLN A 329 -7.09 -34.55 6.71
C GLN A 329 -7.44 -35.67 5.71
N ALA A 330 -6.46 -36.40 5.18
CA ALA A 330 -6.62 -37.59 4.33
C ALA A 330 -5.43 -38.55 4.52
N SER A 331 -5.60 -39.85 4.24
CA SER A 331 -4.44 -40.74 4.23
C SER A 331 -3.59 -40.46 3.00
N VAL A 332 -2.27 -40.59 3.11
CA VAL A 332 -1.35 -40.52 1.96
C VAL A 332 -1.79 -41.51 0.86
N ASP A 333 -2.41 -42.63 1.25
CA ASP A 333 -2.97 -43.63 0.35
C ASP A 333 -4.14 -43.09 -0.49
N GLU A 334 -5.05 -42.29 0.09
CA GLU A 334 -6.18 -41.67 -0.63
C GLU A 334 -5.68 -40.61 -1.63
N TYR A 335 -4.65 -39.85 -1.27
CA TYR A 335 -4.00 -38.92 -2.21
C TYR A 335 -3.34 -39.66 -3.38
N ASN A 336 -2.60 -40.74 -3.10
CA ASN A 336 -1.96 -41.53 -4.13
C ASN A 336 -3.00 -42.18 -5.06
N GLU A 337 -4.14 -42.63 -4.54
CA GLU A 337 -5.24 -43.15 -5.36
C GLU A 337 -5.83 -42.06 -6.29
N VAL A 338 -5.94 -40.81 -5.81
CA VAL A 338 -6.36 -39.69 -6.66
C VAL A 338 -5.36 -39.41 -7.77
N VAL A 339 -4.05 -39.33 -7.45
CA VAL A 339 -3.00 -39.05 -8.43
C VAL A 339 -2.85 -40.20 -9.44
N ASP A 340 -2.89 -41.45 -8.97
CA ASP A 340 -2.79 -42.65 -9.81
C ASP A 340 -4.03 -42.85 -10.68
N GLY A 341 -5.18 -42.34 -10.25
CA GLY A 341 -6.43 -42.31 -11.01
C GLY A 341 -6.51 -41.21 -12.07
N LEU A 342 -5.54 -40.30 -12.14
CA LEU A 342 -5.49 -39.25 -13.15
C LEU A 342 -5.19 -39.83 -14.54
N SER A 343 -5.77 -39.24 -15.58
CA SER A 343 -5.47 -39.61 -16.97
C SER A 343 -3.99 -39.37 -17.32
N GLU A 344 -3.43 -40.09 -18.29
CA GLU A 344 -2.05 -39.86 -18.79
C GLU A 344 -1.83 -38.42 -19.31
N THR A 345 -2.91 -37.72 -19.67
CA THR A 345 -2.87 -36.33 -20.14
C THR A 345 -2.96 -35.29 -19.01
N SER A 346 -3.06 -35.72 -17.75
CA SER A 346 -3.26 -34.83 -16.62
C SER A 346 -1.97 -34.05 -16.30
N ILE A 347 -2.16 -32.81 -15.87
CA ILE A 347 -1.07 -31.92 -15.49
C ILE A 347 -0.64 -32.29 -14.07
N VAL A 348 0.56 -32.85 -13.92
CA VAL A 348 1.09 -33.27 -12.61
C VAL A 348 2.55 -32.83 -12.49
N ASN A 349 2.92 -32.33 -11.31
CA ASN A 349 4.30 -31.99 -10.92
C ASN A 349 5.07 -31.11 -11.93
N ARG A 350 4.42 -30.08 -12.48
CA ARG A 350 5.00 -29.20 -13.50
C ARG A 350 5.95 -28.13 -12.95
N GLY A 351 6.11 -28.06 -11.63
CA GLY A 351 6.92 -27.07 -10.94
C GLY A 351 6.16 -25.79 -10.62
N ARG A 352 6.60 -25.08 -9.58
CA ARG A 352 5.92 -23.87 -9.04
C ARG A 352 5.79 -22.71 -10.04
N SER A 353 6.63 -22.66 -11.07
CA SER A 353 6.54 -21.64 -12.11
C SER A 353 5.53 -21.99 -13.23
N PHE A 354 4.98 -23.21 -13.25
CA PHE A 354 4.13 -23.70 -14.34
C PHE A 354 2.84 -22.89 -14.48
N ASN A 355 2.67 -22.19 -15.61
CA ASN A 355 1.43 -21.52 -16.00
C ASN A 355 0.77 -22.25 -17.17
N GLU A 356 -0.46 -22.69 -16.98
CA GLU A 356 -1.27 -23.44 -17.94
C GLU A 356 -1.65 -22.63 -19.18
N PHE A 357 -1.59 -21.30 -19.11
CA PHE A 357 -1.91 -20.42 -20.23
C PHE A 357 -0.74 -20.16 -21.16
N MET A 358 0.47 -20.66 -20.85
CA MET A 358 1.62 -20.47 -21.72
C MET A 358 1.45 -21.22 -23.03
N VAL A 359 1.44 -20.47 -24.15
CA VAL A 359 1.41 -21.03 -25.50
C VAL A 359 2.74 -20.82 -26.20
N ASN A 360 3.06 -21.74 -27.12
CA ASN A 360 4.14 -21.53 -28.08
C ASN A 360 3.54 -20.91 -29.34
N TYR A 361 4.10 -19.80 -29.82
CA TYR A 361 3.74 -19.22 -31.12
C TYR A 361 4.98 -19.03 -31.97
N GLN A 362 4.80 -19.05 -33.29
CA GLN A 362 5.83 -18.75 -34.27
C GLN A 362 5.55 -17.37 -34.84
N GLU A 363 6.53 -16.46 -34.80
CA GLU A 363 6.42 -15.19 -35.50
C GLU A 363 6.40 -15.44 -37.02
N VAL A 364 5.47 -14.83 -37.74
CA VAL A 364 5.37 -14.95 -39.20
C VAL A 364 5.36 -13.54 -39.80
N PHE A 365 6.37 -13.24 -40.61
CA PHE A 365 6.51 -11.96 -41.29
C PHE A 365 6.02 -12.09 -42.73
N TYR A 366 5.07 -11.24 -43.12
CA TYR A 366 4.56 -11.17 -44.49
C TYR A 366 5.14 -9.94 -45.19
N ASN A 367 5.91 -10.16 -46.25
CA ASN A 367 6.37 -9.10 -47.14
C ASN A 367 5.62 -9.20 -48.47
N TYR A 368 4.71 -8.26 -48.71
CA TYR A 368 4.01 -8.16 -49.98
C TYR A 368 4.76 -7.25 -50.95
N ASN A 369 5.06 -7.75 -52.14
CA ASN A 369 5.64 -6.98 -53.22
C ASN A 369 4.51 -6.45 -54.11
N GLU A 370 4.27 -5.13 -54.09
CA GLU A 370 3.21 -4.48 -54.85
C GLU A 370 3.41 -4.52 -56.37
N GLU A 371 4.65 -4.62 -56.85
CA GLU A 371 4.96 -4.65 -58.29
C GLU A 371 4.79 -6.05 -58.90
N THR A 372 5.09 -7.09 -58.15
CA THR A 372 5.03 -8.49 -58.62
C THR A 372 3.78 -9.24 -58.13
N GLY A 373 3.05 -8.69 -57.17
CA GLY A 373 1.88 -9.32 -56.54
C GLY A 373 2.22 -10.51 -55.66
N GLN A 374 3.50 -10.73 -55.32
CA GLN A 374 3.94 -11.87 -54.52
C GLN A 374 3.92 -11.55 -53.02
N VAL A 375 3.48 -12.52 -52.22
CA VAL A 375 3.62 -12.51 -50.76
C VAL A 375 4.79 -13.44 -50.40
N ASP A 376 5.85 -12.88 -49.84
CA ASP A 376 6.93 -13.66 -49.21
C ASP A 376 6.60 -13.84 -47.72
N THR A 377 6.75 -15.06 -47.22
CA THR A 377 6.44 -15.42 -45.84
C THR A 377 7.72 -15.92 -45.17
N THR A 378 8.24 -15.16 -44.22
CA THR A 378 9.42 -15.54 -43.43
C THR A 378 9.00 -15.96 -42.04
N PHE A 379 9.37 -17.17 -41.64
CA PHE A 379 9.12 -17.68 -40.30
C PHE A 379 10.24 -17.26 -39.35
N GLY A 380 9.88 -16.69 -38.21
CA GLY A 380 10.76 -16.36 -37.10
C GLY A 380 10.89 -17.50 -36.09
N ASP A 381 11.51 -17.17 -34.96
CA ASP A 381 11.72 -18.09 -33.85
C ASP A 381 10.41 -18.46 -33.14
N MET A 382 10.38 -19.66 -32.57
CA MET A 382 9.32 -20.08 -31.65
C MET A 382 9.49 -19.35 -30.31
N ARG A 383 8.44 -18.68 -29.86
CA ARG A 383 8.41 -17.93 -28.61
C ARG A 383 7.29 -18.43 -27.70
N ARG A 384 7.54 -18.39 -26.39
CA ARG A 384 6.52 -18.64 -25.37
C ARG A 384 5.83 -17.34 -25.01
N TYR A 385 4.50 -17.35 -24.96
CA TYR A 385 3.68 -16.18 -24.65
C TYR A 385 2.48 -16.58 -23.80
N ASN A 386 2.11 -15.71 -22.87
CA ASN A 386 0.85 -15.82 -22.17
C ASN A 386 -0.19 -14.97 -22.92
N PRO A 387 -1.22 -15.55 -23.56
CA PRO A 387 -2.28 -14.80 -24.19
C PRO A 387 -3.27 -14.21 -23.18
N ARG A 388 -3.23 -14.63 -21.91
CA ARG A 388 -4.00 -14.02 -20.82
C ARG A 388 -3.19 -12.85 -20.26
N GLN A 389 -3.32 -11.68 -20.87
CA GLN A 389 -2.70 -10.46 -20.38
C GLN A 389 -3.76 -9.40 -20.16
N ASN A 390 -3.77 -8.80 -18.98
CA ASN A 390 -4.63 -7.68 -18.68
C ASN A 390 -3.85 -6.39 -18.86
N GLN A 391 -4.40 -5.43 -19.59
CA GLN A 391 -3.92 -4.06 -19.66
C GLN A 391 -5.06 -3.13 -19.26
N TYR A 392 -4.84 -2.28 -18.26
CA TYR A 392 -5.91 -1.44 -17.75
C TYR A 392 -5.39 -0.11 -17.21
N PHE A 393 -6.20 0.93 -17.38
CA PHE A 393 -5.99 2.25 -16.80
C PHE A 393 -7.35 2.88 -16.47
N LYS A 394 -7.54 3.25 -15.20
CA LYS A 394 -8.77 3.90 -14.72
C LYS A 394 -8.41 5.04 -13.77
N PRO A 395 -8.04 6.22 -14.29
CA PRO A 395 -7.82 7.38 -13.47
C PRO A 395 -9.09 7.79 -12.73
N ILE A 396 -8.89 8.33 -11.54
CA ILE A 396 -9.93 8.95 -10.73
C ILE A 396 -9.54 10.40 -10.50
N VAL A 397 -10.53 11.28 -10.62
CA VAL A 397 -10.41 12.69 -10.35
C VAL A 397 -11.51 13.07 -9.37
N THR A 398 -11.13 13.73 -8.29
CA THR A 398 -12.03 14.18 -7.23
C THR A 398 -11.79 15.66 -6.96
N VAL A 399 -12.86 16.44 -6.96
CA VAL A 399 -12.89 17.83 -6.47
C VAL A 399 -13.77 17.87 -5.24
N ARG A 400 -13.29 18.51 -4.19
CA ARG A 400 -14.01 18.64 -2.95
C ARG A 400 -13.95 20.06 -2.42
N ASP A 401 -15.09 20.51 -1.91
CA ASP A 401 -15.24 21.74 -1.16
C ASP A 401 -15.80 21.42 0.22
N VAL A 402 -15.05 21.78 1.26
CA VAL A 402 -15.54 21.79 2.63
C VAL A 402 -15.77 23.23 3.05
N TRP A 403 -17.04 23.61 3.17
CA TRP A 403 -17.46 24.92 3.61
C TRP A 403 -17.82 24.91 5.10
N SER A 404 -17.04 25.63 5.90
CA SER A 404 -17.34 25.88 7.31
C SER A 404 -18.38 27.00 7.44
N LEU A 405 -19.65 26.60 7.60
CA LEU A 405 -20.79 27.50 7.78
C LEU A 405 -20.77 28.17 9.17
N SER A 406 -20.29 27.44 10.19
CA SER A 406 -20.05 27.91 11.56
C SER A 406 -19.13 26.93 12.29
N ASP A 407 -18.73 27.25 13.53
CA ASP A 407 -17.93 26.37 14.40
C ASP A 407 -18.57 24.98 14.67
N LYS A 408 -19.86 24.81 14.34
CA LYS A 408 -20.61 23.57 14.57
C LYS A 408 -21.23 22.97 13.31
N SER A 409 -21.09 23.62 12.15
CA SER A 409 -21.76 23.21 10.93
C SER A 409 -20.82 23.34 9.74
N THR A 410 -20.70 22.24 9.00
CA THR A 410 -19.89 22.14 7.79
C THR A 410 -20.75 21.54 6.68
N LEU A 411 -20.59 22.05 5.46
CA LEU A 411 -21.16 21.47 4.26
C LEU A 411 -20.02 20.93 3.40
N THR A 412 -20.08 19.65 3.06
CA THR A 412 -19.11 19.02 2.17
C THR A 412 -19.76 18.70 0.84
N THR A 413 -19.17 19.21 -0.23
CA THR A 413 -19.53 18.85 -1.61
C THR A 413 -18.38 18.11 -2.23
N THR A 414 -18.62 16.90 -2.75
CA THR A 414 -17.61 16.12 -3.49
C THR A 414 -18.16 15.78 -4.86
N ALA A 415 -17.41 16.12 -5.90
CA ALA A 415 -17.64 15.67 -7.26
C ALA A 415 -16.47 14.77 -7.67
N TYR A 416 -16.77 13.61 -8.22
CA TYR A 416 -15.75 12.69 -8.71
C TYR A 416 -16.11 12.16 -10.10
N ALA A 417 -15.08 11.83 -10.87
CA ALA A 417 -15.19 11.22 -12.17
C ALA A 417 -14.10 10.15 -12.34
N SER A 418 -14.43 9.09 -13.07
CA SER A 418 -13.49 8.03 -13.42
C SER A 418 -13.76 7.57 -14.83
N PHE A 419 -12.69 7.35 -15.59
CA PHE A 419 -12.75 6.92 -16.99
C PHE A 419 -11.82 5.74 -17.16
N GLY A 420 -12.34 4.57 -17.48
CA GLY A 420 -11.55 3.35 -17.66
C GLY A 420 -11.28 3.05 -19.13
N SER A 421 -10.06 2.61 -19.45
CA SER A 421 -9.72 2.00 -20.72
C SER A 421 -8.81 0.80 -20.49
N GLY A 422 -9.04 -0.29 -21.22
CA GLY A 422 -8.25 -1.49 -21.08
C GLY A 422 -8.87 -2.69 -21.80
N GLY A 423 -8.25 -3.85 -21.60
CA GLY A 423 -8.71 -5.13 -22.11
C GLY A 423 -7.78 -6.25 -21.65
N GLY A 424 -8.24 -7.49 -21.81
CA GLY A 424 -7.44 -8.68 -21.54
C GLY A 424 -8.10 -9.97 -21.91
#